data_AF-A0A1E3LSH6-F1
#
_entry.id   AF-A0A1E3LSH6-F1
#
_cell.length_a   1.000
_cell.length_b   1.000
_cell.length_c   1.000
_cell.angle_alpha   90.00
_cell.angle_beta   90.00
_cell.angle_gamma   90.00
#
_symmetry.space_group_name_H-M   'P 1'
#
loop_
_entity.id
_entity.type
_entity.pdbx_description
1 polymer ?
#
loop_
_entity_poly.entity_id
_entity_poly.type
_entity_poly.pdbx_seq_one_letter_code
_entity_poly.pdbx_strand_id
1 'polypeptide(L)'
;MRDNPMAYRDAPLDKSEWKLAWADEFDYPDAHLDRKWISRQGEFESEWVKGRRWRKNAVVKNGVLELQNRKSASDPHVWSSASIWTKRTFGYGYYAARYKYAGAYGTNNSFWLWPKIKPPPGQKACEIDINEGHYPNVMNTNIHNWTDTWRAPDGREQHLDNQLHHTLQGKRGHSVVLKAPVTTRKIRLRSDNPASIHIEEFRVLAPSARYPAADARHEEAALNLARMPGARLTTVGTFYQLPSREAFAADGRLETRWVSSKHGPKWLEIEWDEAQIVGAVQIMNGWPAGNGTYRNLMTDYTLEYWDEGKWAKLDRFDAATIADHAAEYHTYGFEWSEDYFKWYLDGKLYHTERNDVCFSAMNILLSMAILNQEIAGPVTDKIDGTSMKVDYVRYYRRKSPAGRK
;
A
#
# COMPACT_ATOMS: atom_id res chain seq x y z
N MET A 1 13.51 -31.53 -25.85
CA MET A 1 13.77 -31.32 -24.41
C MET A 1 14.80 -30.22 -24.32
N ARG A 2 14.36 -28.98 -24.08
CA ARG A 2 15.23 -27.85 -23.76
C ARG A 2 15.06 -27.62 -22.26
N ASP A 3 16.15 -27.67 -21.52
CA ASP A 3 16.19 -27.46 -20.08
C ASP A 3 15.42 -26.18 -19.70
N ASN A 4 14.58 -26.29 -18.68
CA ASN A 4 13.79 -25.19 -18.13
C ASN A 4 14.73 -24.18 -17.45
N PRO A 5 15.01 -22.99 -18.02
CA PRO A 5 16.00 -22.06 -17.47
C PRO A 5 15.48 -21.28 -16.25
N MET A 6 14.23 -21.48 -15.83
CA MET A 6 13.53 -20.58 -14.90
C MET A 6 13.22 -21.20 -13.55
N ALA A 7 14.26 -21.73 -12.90
CA ALA A 7 14.32 -21.63 -11.44
C ALA A 7 14.82 -20.22 -11.11
N TYR A 8 13.95 -19.20 -11.27
CA TYR A 8 14.22 -17.91 -10.65
C TYR A 8 14.37 -18.18 -9.17
N ARG A 9 15.59 -18.07 -8.65
CA ARG A 9 15.81 -18.27 -7.23
C ARG A 9 15.05 -17.16 -6.51
N ASP A 10 13.93 -17.51 -5.90
CA ASP A 10 13.23 -16.75 -4.86
C ASP A 10 14.11 -16.72 -3.60
N ALA A 11 15.31 -16.16 -3.75
CA ALA A 11 16.30 -16.06 -2.72
C ALA A 11 16.38 -14.61 -2.22
N PRO A 12 16.67 -14.40 -0.93
CA PRO A 12 17.02 -13.10 -0.39
C PRO A 12 18.15 -12.43 -1.19
N LEU A 13 18.25 -11.11 -1.09
CA LEU A 13 19.29 -10.35 -1.78
C LEU A 13 20.69 -10.78 -1.30
N ASP A 14 21.48 -11.39 -2.19
CA ASP A 14 22.91 -11.59 -1.97
C ASP A 14 23.69 -10.30 -2.31
N LYS A 15 23.97 -9.50 -1.27
CA LYS A 15 24.73 -8.24 -1.40
C LYS A 15 26.15 -8.46 -1.92
N SER A 16 26.71 -9.67 -1.81
CA SER A 16 28.07 -9.96 -2.25
C SER A 16 28.22 -9.89 -3.77
N GLU A 17 27.14 -10.06 -4.53
CA GLU A 17 27.12 -9.95 -5.99
C GLU A 17 27.14 -8.50 -6.49
N TRP A 18 26.96 -7.51 -5.63
CA TRP A 18 26.73 -6.12 -6.02
C TRP A 18 27.91 -5.21 -5.66
N LYS A 19 28.23 -4.27 -6.55
CA LYS A 19 29.21 -3.20 -6.33
C LYS A 19 28.51 -1.85 -6.43
N LEU A 20 28.66 -1.01 -5.41
CA LEU A 20 28.11 0.35 -5.42
C LEU A 20 28.70 1.12 -6.61
N ALA A 21 27.83 1.64 -7.46
CA ALA A 21 28.21 2.36 -8.67
C ALA A 21 27.86 3.85 -8.59
N TRP A 22 26.79 4.18 -7.87
CA TRP A 22 26.38 5.55 -7.61
C TRP A 22 25.56 5.63 -6.32
N ALA A 23 25.67 6.75 -5.60
CA ALA A 23 24.90 6.99 -4.40
C ALA A 23 24.61 8.47 -4.20
N ASP A 24 23.56 8.74 -3.44
CA ASP A 24 23.36 9.98 -2.73
C ASP A 24 22.93 9.73 -1.29
N GLU A 25 23.73 10.24 -0.34
CA GLU A 25 23.53 10.09 1.10
C GLU A 25 23.01 11.40 1.74
N PHE A 26 22.74 12.42 0.91
CA PHE A 26 22.22 13.74 1.32
C PHE A 26 23.00 14.45 2.46
N ASP A 27 24.26 14.08 2.67
CA ASP A 27 25.17 14.71 3.64
C ASP A 27 25.90 15.91 3.03
N TYR A 28 25.13 16.96 2.74
CA TYR A 28 25.64 18.23 2.19
C TYR A 28 24.66 19.39 2.42
N PRO A 29 25.12 20.65 2.29
CA PRO A 29 24.23 21.82 2.32
C PRO A 29 23.14 21.76 1.24
N ASP A 30 21.90 22.17 1.57
CA ASP A 30 20.74 22.11 0.65
C ASP A 30 21.01 22.65 -0.76
N ALA A 31 21.76 23.74 -0.87
CA ALA A 31 22.12 24.35 -2.16
C ALA A 31 22.85 23.39 -3.12
N HIS A 32 23.38 22.25 -2.63
CA HIS A 32 24.09 21.27 -3.43
C HIS A 32 23.20 20.15 -4.01
N LEU A 33 21.92 20.07 -3.64
CA LEU A 33 21.00 19.04 -4.15
C LEU A 33 20.99 19.00 -5.68
N ASP A 34 20.95 20.17 -6.32
CA ASP A 34 20.87 20.31 -7.77
C ASP A 34 22.16 19.91 -8.51
N ARG A 35 23.22 19.51 -7.80
CA ARG A 35 24.42 18.94 -8.44
C ARG A 35 24.13 17.57 -9.05
N LYS A 36 23.30 16.76 -8.38
CA LYS A 36 22.94 15.39 -8.81
C LYS A 36 21.52 15.29 -9.35
N TRP A 37 20.64 16.20 -8.92
CA TRP A 37 19.22 16.13 -9.19
C TRP A 37 18.72 17.30 -10.04
N ILE A 38 17.59 17.08 -10.70
CA ILE A 38 16.76 18.11 -11.31
C ILE A 38 15.45 18.09 -10.54
N SER A 39 14.99 19.25 -10.11
CA SER A 39 13.71 19.40 -9.43
C SER A 39 12.61 19.80 -10.39
N ARG A 40 11.42 19.24 -10.20
CA ARG A 40 10.22 19.72 -10.89
C ARG A 40 9.95 21.16 -10.44
N GLN A 41 9.65 22.02 -11.41
CA GLN A 41 9.22 23.39 -11.20
C GLN A 41 7.95 23.60 -12.00
N GLY A 42 6.79 23.39 -11.37
CA GLY A 42 5.55 23.61 -12.12
C GLY A 42 4.26 23.31 -11.37
N GLU A 43 3.22 23.93 -11.91
CA GLU A 43 1.85 23.89 -11.43
C GLU A 43 1.11 22.62 -11.86
N PHE A 44 1.79 21.49 -12.06
CA PHE A 44 1.11 20.30 -12.58
C PHE A 44 0.05 19.82 -11.58
N GLU A 45 -1.18 20.19 -11.88
CA GLU A 45 -2.40 19.79 -11.22
C GLU A 45 -3.21 19.04 -12.27
N SER A 46 -3.72 17.88 -11.88
CA SER A 46 -4.63 17.08 -12.69
C SER A 46 -5.82 16.68 -11.85
N GLU A 47 -6.79 15.98 -12.44
CA GLU A 47 -7.87 15.40 -11.64
C GLU A 47 -7.34 14.43 -10.56
N TRP A 48 -6.17 13.83 -10.80
CA TRP A 48 -5.49 12.86 -9.93
C TRP A 48 -4.49 13.48 -8.95
N VAL A 49 -3.72 14.49 -9.36
CA VAL A 49 -2.68 15.13 -8.54
C VAL A 49 -3.16 16.49 -8.04
N LYS A 50 -3.32 16.64 -6.73
CA LYS A 50 -3.92 17.80 -6.06
C LYS A 50 -2.91 18.81 -5.50
N GLY A 51 -1.77 18.97 -6.17
CA GLY A 51 -0.78 19.95 -5.73
C GLY A 51 0.40 20.13 -6.65
N ARG A 52 1.00 21.31 -6.52
CA ARG A 52 2.14 21.78 -7.33
C ARG A 52 3.46 21.18 -6.85
N ARG A 53 4.49 21.18 -7.70
CA ARG A 53 5.82 20.68 -7.33
C ARG A 53 6.88 21.75 -7.50
N TRP A 54 7.66 21.97 -6.44
CA TRP A 54 8.68 23.01 -6.39
C TRP A 54 9.97 22.55 -5.73
N ARG A 55 11.12 23.02 -6.24
CA ARG A 55 12.44 22.82 -5.62
C ARG A 55 12.49 23.24 -4.15
N LYS A 56 11.82 24.35 -3.79
CA LYS A 56 11.80 24.87 -2.41
C LYS A 56 11.22 23.88 -1.38
N ASN A 57 10.48 22.87 -1.85
CA ASN A 57 9.91 21.82 -1.00
C ASN A 57 10.78 20.54 -0.98
N ALA A 58 11.84 20.46 -1.77
CA ALA A 58 12.87 19.42 -1.65
C ALA A 58 14.03 20.00 -0.84
N VAL A 59 14.10 19.68 0.45
CA VAL A 59 15.03 20.31 1.39
C VAL A 59 15.98 19.26 1.97
N VAL A 60 17.28 19.43 1.78
CA VAL A 60 18.30 18.64 2.45
C VAL A 60 18.68 19.29 3.78
N LYS A 61 18.53 18.56 4.88
CA LYS A 61 19.00 18.99 6.20
C LYS A 61 19.36 17.78 7.05
N ASN A 62 20.40 17.91 7.86
CA ASN A 62 20.84 16.87 8.82
C ASN A 62 21.04 15.48 8.17
N GLY A 63 21.64 15.44 6.98
CA GLY A 63 21.89 14.18 6.26
C GLY A 63 20.65 13.53 5.65
N VAL A 64 19.52 14.24 5.55
CA VAL A 64 18.25 13.70 5.04
C VAL A 64 17.66 14.64 4.02
N LEU A 65 17.16 14.10 2.91
CA LEU A 65 16.30 14.81 1.97
C LEU A 65 14.85 14.74 2.44
N GLU A 66 14.20 15.88 2.66
CA GLU A 66 12.77 15.98 2.92
C GLU A 66 12.03 16.51 1.69
N LEU A 67 11.08 15.74 1.19
CA LEU A 67 10.09 16.20 0.21
C LEU A 67 8.84 16.66 0.98
N GLN A 68 8.76 17.96 1.24
CA GLN A 68 7.84 18.58 2.18
C GLN A 68 6.49 18.91 1.54
N ASN A 69 5.41 18.60 2.25
CA ASN A 69 4.06 19.02 1.92
C ASN A 69 3.73 20.34 2.62
N ARG A 70 3.19 21.29 1.85
CA ARG A 70 2.77 22.60 2.35
C ARG A 70 1.40 22.96 1.78
N LYS A 71 0.49 23.35 2.66
CA LYS A 71 -0.76 24.00 2.29
C LYS A 71 -0.48 25.47 1.96
N SER A 72 -1.06 25.97 0.87
CA SER A 72 -0.91 27.38 0.53
C SER A 72 -1.66 28.25 1.55
N ALA A 73 -1.00 29.30 2.04
CA ALA A 73 -1.61 30.27 2.93
C ALA A 73 -2.65 31.17 2.22
N SER A 74 -2.49 31.39 0.91
CA SER A 74 -3.38 32.24 0.11
C SER A 74 -4.57 31.49 -0.49
N ASP A 75 -4.47 30.16 -0.62
CA ASP A 75 -5.57 29.31 -1.07
C ASP A 75 -5.51 27.95 -0.36
N PRO A 76 -6.43 27.67 0.57
CA PRO A 76 -6.40 26.43 1.34
C PRO A 76 -6.67 25.17 0.50
N HIS A 77 -7.11 25.27 -0.75
CA HIS A 77 -7.28 24.11 -1.63
C HIS A 77 -6.02 23.80 -2.44
N VAL A 78 -5.03 24.69 -2.43
CA VAL A 78 -3.79 24.54 -3.18
C VAL A 78 -2.73 23.95 -2.27
N TRP A 79 -2.22 22.79 -2.68
CA TRP A 79 -1.09 22.15 -2.03
C TRP A 79 0.19 22.31 -2.84
N SER A 80 1.32 22.20 -2.17
CA SER A 80 2.61 22.07 -2.81
C SER A 80 3.46 20.99 -2.16
N SER A 81 4.19 20.25 -2.99
CA SER A 81 5.10 19.18 -2.62
C SER A 81 6.37 19.25 -3.46
N ALA A 82 7.16 18.17 -3.53
CA ALA A 82 8.35 18.11 -4.35
C ALA A 82 8.47 16.81 -5.16
N SER A 83 9.17 16.92 -6.29
CA SER A 83 9.61 15.81 -7.13
C SER A 83 10.99 16.14 -7.64
N ILE A 84 11.90 15.16 -7.56
CA ILE A 84 13.23 15.28 -8.12
C ILE A 84 13.57 14.04 -8.94
N TRP A 85 14.43 14.18 -9.94
CA TRP A 85 14.99 13.07 -10.70
C TRP A 85 16.48 13.26 -10.94
N THR A 86 17.22 12.16 -11.07
CA THR A 86 18.66 12.22 -11.28
C THR A 86 19.00 12.85 -12.62
N LYS A 87 20.10 13.61 -12.69
CA LYS A 87 20.67 14.10 -13.95
C LYS A 87 21.23 12.97 -14.83
N ARG A 88 21.58 11.85 -14.21
CA ARG A 88 22.08 10.63 -14.86
C ARG A 88 20.95 9.63 -15.10
N THR A 89 21.15 8.77 -16.08
CA THR A 89 20.35 7.57 -16.29
C THR A 89 21.10 6.31 -15.85
N PHE A 90 20.36 5.25 -15.56
CA PHE A 90 20.83 3.98 -15.04
C PHE A 90 20.12 2.84 -15.78
N GLY A 91 20.84 1.80 -16.15
CA GLY A 91 20.27 0.56 -16.69
C GLY A 91 20.25 -0.53 -15.63
N TYR A 92 20.22 -1.80 -16.05
CA TYR A 92 20.20 -2.97 -15.17
C TYR A 92 21.12 -2.85 -13.95
N GLY A 93 20.62 -3.28 -12.81
CA GLY A 93 21.29 -3.12 -11.54
C GLY A 93 20.37 -3.37 -10.35
N TYR A 94 20.94 -3.21 -9.16
CA TYR A 94 20.17 -3.16 -7.92
C TYR A 94 20.04 -1.71 -7.46
N TYR A 95 18.82 -1.32 -7.12
CA TYR A 95 18.44 0.00 -6.67
C TYR A 95 17.95 -0.10 -5.23
N ALA A 96 18.33 0.85 -4.39
CA ALA A 96 17.85 0.91 -3.02
C ALA A 96 17.64 2.36 -2.58
N ALA A 97 16.46 2.66 -2.06
CA ALA A 97 16.18 3.90 -1.36
C ALA A 97 15.74 3.59 0.07
N ARG A 98 16.34 4.27 1.05
CA ARG A 98 15.91 4.17 2.45
C ARG A 98 15.15 5.44 2.83
N TYR A 99 13.88 5.30 3.17
CA TYR A 99 13.04 6.44 3.51
C TYR A 99 11.86 6.07 4.40
N LYS A 100 11.21 7.11 4.90
CA LYS A 100 9.92 7.03 5.58
C LYS A 100 8.91 7.98 4.95
N TYR A 101 7.64 7.64 5.06
CA TYR A 101 6.54 8.33 4.41
C TYR A 101 6.21 9.68 5.08
N ALA A 102 5.53 10.54 4.33
CA ALA A 102 4.67 11.56 4.90
C ALA A 102 3.46 10.87 5.57
N GLY A 103 3.33 11.03 6.89
CA GLY A 103 2.32 10.33 7.70
C GLY A 103 0.92 10.91 7.60
N ALA A 104 0.31 10.85 6.42
CA ALA A 104 -1.09 11.20 6.22
C ALA A 104 -1.69 10.48 5.00
N TYR A 105 -2.99 10.19 5.07
CA TYR A 105 -3.77 9.83 3.89
C TYR A 105 -3.73 10.97 2.84
N GLY A 106 -3.99 10.61 1.59
CA GLY A 106 -3.88 11.49 0.44
C GLY A 106 -2.44 11.66 -0.07
N THR A 107 -1.43 11.13 0.62
CA THR A 107 -0.03 11.23 0.20
C THR A 107 0.43 9.99 -0.58
N ASN A 108 1.21 10.20 -1.65
CA ASN A 108 1.88 9.13 -2.40
C ASN A 108 3.40 9.33 -2.36
N ASN A 109 4.08 8.43 -1.64
CA ASN A 109 5.50 8.47 -1.33
C ASN A 109 6.26 7.57 -2.31
N SER A 110 6.74 8.16 -3.42
CA SER A 110 7.20 7.36 -4.54
C SER A 110 8.72 7.34 -4.76
N PHE A 111 9.21 6.12 -5.01
CA PHE A 111 10.53 5.80 -5.54
C PHE A 111 10.31 5.01 -6.83
N TRP A 112 10.71 5.59 -7.96
CA TRP A 112 10.33 5.09 -9.28
C TRP A 112 11.39 5.42 -10.34
N LEU A 113 11.34 4.75 -11.48
CA LEU A 113 12.23 4.94 -12.61
C LEU A 113 11.42 5.37 -13.84
N TRP A 114 11.90 6.40 -14.53
CA TRP A 114 11.27 6.93 -15.73
C TRP A 114 12.32 7.46 -16.72
N PRO A 115 12.20 7.19 -18.03
CA PRO A 115 13.06 7.77 -19.05
C PRO A 115 12.71 9.25 -19.28
N LYS A 116 13.31 10.16 -18.50
CA LYS A 116 13.17 11.62 -18.75
C LYS A 116 13.86 12.07 -20.04
N ILE A 117 14.66 11.18 -20.63
CA ILE A 117 15.21 11.30 -21.97
C ILE A 117 14.48 10.26 -22.83
N LYS A 118 14.01 10.67 -24.01
CA LYS A 118 13.33 9.77 -24.94
C LYS A 118 14.20 8.52 -25.20
N PRO A 119 13.63 7.30 -25.06
CA PRO A 119 14.36 6.08 -25.39
C PRO A 119 14.88 6.08 -26.83
N PRO A 120 15.99 5.36 -27.11
CA PRO A 120 16.47 5.15 -28.47
C PRO A 120 15.38 4.55 -29.38
N PRO A 121 15.42 4.81 -30.71
CA PRO A 121 14.52 4.17 -31.65
C PRO A 121 14.48 2.65 -31.48
N GLY A 122 13.27 2.08 -31.45
CA GLY A 122 13.05 0.64 -31.26
C GLY A 122 13.02 0.18 -29.79
N GLN A 123 13.33 1.04 -28.82
CA GLN A 123 13.15 0.74 -27.40
C GLN A 123 11.85 1.33 -26.87
N LYS A 124 11.23 0.62 -25.93
CA LYS A 124 9.99 1.07 -25.27
C LYS A 124 10.31 2.10 -24.17
N ALA A 125 9.45 3.10 -24.06
CA ALA A 125 9.26 3.90 -22.86
C ALA A 125 8.52 3.06 -21.82
N CYS A 126 9.23 2.68 -20.77
CA CYS A 126 8.69 1.97 -19.63
C CYS A 126 8.73 2.87 -18.38
N GLU A 127 7.79 2.67 -17.47
CA GLU A 127 7.84 3.15 -16.08
C GLU A 127 8.06 1.97 -15.13
N ILE A 128 8.88 2.16 -14.11
CA ILE A 128 9.05 1.18 -13.03
C ILE A 128 8.74 1.88 -11.70
N ASP A 129 7.61 1.55 -11.11
CA ASP A 129 7.21 2.01 -9.79
C ASP A 129 7.68 0.99 -8.74
N ILE A 130 8.83 1.28 -8.13
CA ILE A 130 9.44 0.41 -7.11
C ILE A 130 8.63 0.46 -5.82
N ASN A 131 8.18 1.65 -5.44
CA ASN A 131 7.22 1.82 -4.36
C ASN A 131 6.43 3.12 -4.58
N GLU A 132 5.11 3.00 -4.64
CA GLU A 132 4.13 4.06 -4.47
C GLU A 132 3.44 3.88 -3.11
N GLY A 133 4.04 4.46 -2.07
CA GLY A 133 3.69 4.18 -0.69
C GLY A 133 2.59 5.06 -0.13
N HIS A 134 1.57 4.44 0.48
CA HIS A 134 0.46 5.13 1.16
C HIS A 134 0.46 4.81 2.65
N TYR A 135 0.22 5.82 3.48
CA TYR A 135 0.16 5.69 4.94
C TYR A 135 -0.97 4.72 5.38
N PRO A 136 -0.77 3.88 6.42
CA PRO A 136 0.44 3.77 7.24
C PRO A 136 1.50 2.79 6.70
N ASN A 137 1.13 1.76 5.95
CA ASN A 137 2.00 0.62 5.63
C ASN A 137 1.68 -0.03 4.27
N VAL A 138 1.00 0.69 3.37
CA VAL A 138 0.67 0.20 2.03
C VAL A 138 1.82 0.52 1.08
N MET A 139 2.17 -0.45 0.25
CA MET A 139 3.15 -0.29 -0.83
C MET A 139 2.51 -0.74 -2.13
N ASN A 140 2.56 0.10 -3.15
CA ASN A 140 2.11 -0.29 -4.48
C ASN A 140 3.31 -0.37 -5.42
N THR A 141 3.27 -1.34 -6.33
CA THR A 141 4.29 -1.53 -7.38
C THR A 141 3.59 -1.54 -8.74
N ASN A 142 4.24 -1.02 -9.77
CA ASN A 142 3.72 -1.08 -11.12
C ASN A 142 4.86 -1.12 -12.15
N ILE A 143 4.60 -1.74 -13.29
CA ILE A 143 5.41 -1.68 -14.50
C ILE A 143 4.49 -1.19 -15.62
N HIS A 144 4.74 -0.01 -16.17
CA HIS A 144 3.96 0.51 -17.30
C HIS A 144 4.69 0.36 -18.63
N ASN A 145 3.96 0.02 -19.69
CA ASN A 145 4.41 0.07 -21.07
C ASN A 145 3.79 1.24 -21.83
N TRP A 146 4.40 2.43 -21.75
CA TRP A 146 3.87 3.64 -22.39
C TRP A 146 4.08 3.71 -23.91
N THR A 147 4.65 2.67 -24.52
CA THR A 147 4.89 2.64 -25.98
C THR A 147 3.78 1.94 -26.73
N ASP A 148 3.35 0.79 -26.23
CA ASP A 148 2.31 0.01 -26.90
C ASP A 148 0.95 0.43 -26.35
N THR A 149 0.33 1.41 -27.02
CA THR A 149 -0.98 1.95 -26.65
C THR A 149 -2.11 1.41 -27.54
N TRP A 150 -3.34 1.39 -26.99
CA TRP A 150 -4.55 1.14 -27.76
C TRP A 150 -5.68 2.05 -27.29
N ARG A 151 -6.73 2.19 -28.11
CA ARG A 151 -7.91 2.99 -27.74
C ARG A 151 -9.01 2.09 -27.20
N ALA A 152 -9.47 2.36 -25.99
CA ALA A 152 -10.61 1.67 -25.39
C ALA A 152 -11.96 2.12 -26.00
N PRO A 153 -13.05 1.35 -25.83
CA PRO A 153 -14.38 1.73 -26.32
C PRO A 153 -14.91 3.08 -25.79
N ASP A 154 -14.44 3.52 -24.62
CA ASP A 154 -14.76 4.83 -24.04
C ASP A 154 -13.95 5.99 -24.66
N GLY A 155 -13.10 5.69 -25.64
CA GLY A 155 -12.26 6.65 -26.36
C GLY A 155 -10.95 7.00 -25.65
N ARG A 156 -10.68 6.46 -24.46
CA ARG A 156 -9.42 6.71 -23.75
C ARG A 156 -8.29 5.89 -24.35
N GLU A 157 -7.12 6.51 -24.44
CA GLU A 157 -5.89 5.79 -24.76
C GLU A 157 -5.44 5.01 -23.52
N GLN A 158 -5.11 3.75 -23.72
CA GLN A 158 -4.75 2.78 -22.71
C GLN A 158 -3.39 2.18 -23.05
N HIS A 159 -2.72 1.64 -22.04
CA HIS A 159 -1.48 0.91 -22.16
C HIS A 159 -1.45 -0.24 -21.17
N LEU A 160 -0.52 -1.18 -21.37
CA LEU A 160 -0.35 -2.29 -20.43
C LEU A 160 0.32 -1.77 -19.17
N ASP A 161 -0.23 -2.17 -18.03
CA ASP A 161 0.35 -1.99 -16.71
C ASP A 161 0.12 -3.23 -15.82
N ASN A 162 0.89 -3.34 -14.74
CA ASN A 162 0.75 -4.38 -13.74
C ASN A 162 0.72 -3.78 -12.33
N GLN A 163 -0.29 -2.96 -12.04
CA GLN A 163 -0.48 -2.39 -10.71
C GLN A 163 -0.77 -3.48 -9.66
N LEU A 164 0.10 -3.59 -8.65
CA LEU A 164 -0.07 -4.48 -7.52
C LEU A 164 -0.03 -3.71 -6.20
N HIS A 165 -1.01 -4.00 -5.35
CA HIS A 165 -1.10 -3.48 -3.99
C HIS A 165 -0.55 -4.51 -2.99
N HIS A 166 0.28 -4.05 -2.05
CA HIS A 166 0.91 -4.88 -1.03
C HIS A 166 0.67 -4.30 0.37
N THR A 167 0.40 -5.18 1.33
CA THR A 167 0.35 -4.86 2.77
C THR A 167 1.16 -5.90 3.54
N LEU A 168 2.47 -5.98 3.23
CA LEU A 168 3.36 -7.05 3.72
C LEU A 168 3.43 -7.12 5.25
N GLN A 169 3.31 -5.97 5.92
CA GLN A 169 3.27 -5.85 7.37
C GLN A 169 1.85 -5.48 7.82
N GLY A 170 0.89 -6.36 7.55
CA GLY A 170 -0.51 -6.18 7.94
C GLY A 170 -1.05 -7.35 8.76
N LYS A 171 -2.30 -7.21 9.22
CA LYS A 171 -2.99 -8.25 9.98
C LYS A 171 -4.28 -8.66 9.27
N ARG A 172 -4.35 -9.94 8.89
CA ARG A 172 -5.53 -10.53 8.24
C ARG A 172 -6.63 -10.89 9.23
N GLY A 173 -6.27 -11.63 10.27
CA GLY A 173 -7.19 -12.13 11.29
C GLY A 173 -7.10 -11.30 12.56
N HIS A 174 -8.24 -10.85 13.08
CA HIS A 174 -8.34 -10.14 14.35
C HIS A 174 -9.23 -10.95 15.30
N SER A 175 -8.77 -11.13 16.54
CA SER A 175 -9.54 -11.78 17.60
C SER A 175 -9.58 -10.85 18.82
N VAL A 176 -10.78 -10.50 19.25
CA VAL A 176 -11.04 -9.69 20.43
C VAL A 176 -11.82 -10.55 21.42
N VAL A 177 -11.13 -11.05 22.44
CA VAL A 177 -11.76 -11.78 23.56
C VAL A 177 -12.12 -10.78 24.64
N LEU A 178 -13.39 -10.73 25.03
CA LEU A 178 -13.87 -9.77 26.01
C LEU A 178 -13.46 -10.20 27.41
N LYS A 179 -12.91 -9.26 28.20
CA LYS A 179 -12.55 -9.51 29.61
C LYS A 179 -13.77 -9.91 30.45
N ALA A 180 -14.91 -9.30 30.15
CA ALA A 180 -16.22 -9.67 30.67
C ALA A 180 -17.18 -9.75 29.48
N PRO A 181 -17.98 -10.84 29.37
CA PRO A 181 -19.01 -10.92 28.34
C PRO A 181 -19.98 -9.74 28.42
N VAL A 182 -20.47 -9.29 27.28
CA VAL A 182 -21.49 -8.23 27.19
C VAL A 182 -22.81 -8.83 26.75
N THR A 183 -23.90 -8.38 27.36
CA THR A 183 -25.27 -8.72 26.93
C THR A 183 -25.78 -7.61 26.04
N THR A 184 -26.04 -7.89 24.77
CA THR A 184 -26.41 -6.88 23.78
C THR A 184 -27.33 -7.43 22.71
N ARG A 185 -28.13 -6.55 22.09
CA ARG A 185 -28.90 -6.87 20.88
C ARG A 185 -28.18 -6.49 19.59
N LYS A 186 -27.06 -5.76 19.66
CA LYS A 186 -26.31 -5.36 18.47
C LYS A 186 -24.80 -5.35 18.69
N ILE A 187 -24.08 -5.73 17.65
CA ILE A 187 -22.63 -5.56 17.51
C ILE A 187 -22.36 -4.90 16.17
N ARG A 188 -21.45 -3.91 16.16
CA ARG A 188 -21.08 -3.18 14.95
C ARG A 188 -19.57 -3.13 14.79
N LEU A 189 -19.12 -3.39 13.56
CA LEU A 189 -17.82 -2.99 13.04
C LEU A 189 -17.99 -1.71 12.25
N ARG A 190 -17.15 -0.71 12.49
CA ARG A 190 -17.02 0.48 11.62
C ARG A 190 -15.57 0.74 11.27
N SER A 191 -15.31 1.38 10.14
CA SER A 191 -13.96 1.72 9.69
C SER A 191 -13.92 3.07 8.98
N ASP A 192 -12.80 3.78 9.18
CA ASP A 192 -12.42 4.99 8.48
C ASP A 192 -11.38 4.72 7.37
N ASN A 193 -11.18 3.44 7.01
CA ASN A 193 -10.24 3.00 6.00
C ASN A 193 -10.48 3.77 4.68
N PRO A 194 -9.44 4.33 4.05
CA PRO A 194 -9.60 5.20 2.87
C PRO A 194 -10.09 4.43 1.63
N ALA A 195 -9.84 3.13 1.57
CA ALA A 195 -10.32 2.23 0.53
C ALA A 195 -11.54 1.42 1.00
N SER A 196 -12.15 0.65 0.10
CA SER A 196 -13.12 -0.36 0.50
C SER A 196 -12.53 -1.29 1.57
N ILE A 197 -13.35 -1.69 2.56
CA ILE A 197 -13.01 -2.80 3.45
C ILE A 197 -13.58 -4.09 2.88
N HIS A 198 -12.84 -5.18 3.08
CA HIS A 198 -13.16 -6.49 2.56
C HIS A 198 -13.25 -7.46 3.73
N ILE A 199 -14.44 -7.93 4.04
CA ILE A 199 -14.70 -8.82 5.17
C ILE A 199 -15.01 -10.21 4.61
N GLU A 200 -14.06 -11.12 4.75
CA GLU A 200 -14.27 -12.54 4.47
C GLU A 200 -15.25 -13.12 5.48
N GLU A 201 -15.08 -12.80 6.77
CA GLU A 201 -15.96 -13.29 7.81
C GLU A 201 -15.88 -12.39 9.07
N PHE A 202 -17.03 -12.11 9.66
CA PHE A 202 -17.27 -11.35 10.88
C PHE A 202 -18.01 -12.25 11.88
N ARG A 203 -17.25 -12.80 12.83
CA ARG A 203 -17.80 -13.73 13.82
C ARG A 203 -18.09 -12.99 15.11
N VAL A 204 -19.28 -13.17 15.65
CA VAL A 204 -19.63 -12.77 17.01
C VAL A 204 -19.86 -14.04 17.81
N LEU A 205 -19.03 -14.30 18.80
CA LEU A 205 -18.96 -15.58 19.48
C LEU A 205 -19.55 -15.50 20.89
N ALA A 206 -20.32 -16.50 21.27
CA ALA A 206 -20.79 -16.69 22.65
C ALA A 206 -19.61 -16.90 23.63
N PRO A 207 -19.80 -16.73 24.95
CA PRO A 207 -18.85 -17.18 25.96
C PRO A 207 -18.41 -18.63 25.72
N SER A 208 -17.11 -18.87 25.66
CA SER A 208 -16.53 -20.19 25.55
C SER A 208 -15.26 -20.28 26.38
N ALA A 209 -14.91 -21.49 26.82
CA ALA A 209 -13.66 -21.75 27.51
C ALA A 209 -12.44 -21.50 26.61
N ARG A 210 -12.60 -21.61 25.29
CA ARG A 210 -11.55 -21.38 24.29
C ARG A 210 -12.13 -20.75 23.03
N TYR A 211 -11.35 -19.88 22.41
CA TYR A 211 -11.67 -19.28 21.13
C TYR A 211 -10.63 -19.72 20.09
N PRO A 212 -11.06 -20.11 18.88
CA PRO A 212 -10.13 -20.44 17.81
C PRO A 212 -9.34 -19.20 17.36
N ALA A 213 -8.26 -19.39 16.63
CA ALA A 213 -7.65 -18.28 15.89
C ALA A 213 -8.63 -17.77 14.82
N ALA A 214 -8.59 -16.47 14.52
CA ALA A 214 -9.49 -15.86 13.53
C ALA A 214 -9.38 -16.57 12.16
N ASP A 215 -8.15 -16.83 11.72
CA ASP A 215 -7.84 -17.48 10.44
C ASP A 215 -8.04 -19.01 10.42
N ALA A 216 -8.48 -19.62 11.53
CA ALA A 216 -8.85 -21.03 11.55
C ALA A 216 -10.07 -21.28 10.64
N ARG A 217 -9.94 -22.28 9.75
CA ARG A 217 -10.92 -22.55 8.69
C ARG A 217 -12.27 -23.03 9.19
N HIS A 218 -12.38 -23.59 10.39
CA HIS A 218 -13.63 -24.04 11.00
C HIS A 218 -13.31 -24.53 12.41
N GLU A 219 -14.02 -24.07 13.46
CA GLU A 219 -14.11 -24.85 14.71
C GLU A 219 -15.47 -24.69 15.41
N GLU A 220 -16.01 -25.82 15.83
CA GLU A 220 -17.19 -26.03 16.68
C GLU A 220 -16.97 -25.56 18.14
N ALA A 221 -15.81 -24.94 18.43
CA ALA A 221 -15.37 -24.59 19.79
C ALA A 221 -16.13 -23.40 20.41
N ALA A 222 -16.73 -22.53 19.60
CA ALA A 222 -17.54 -21.41 20.07
C ALA A 222 -18.70 -21.14 19.10
N LEU A 223 -19.90 -21.00 19.64
CA LEU A 223 -21.10 -20.69 18.85
C LEU A 223 -20.98 -19.30 18.22
N ASN A 224 -21.06 -19.23 16.89
CA ASN A 224 -21.13 -17.96 16.15
C ASN A 224 -22.58 -17.45 16.14
N LEU A 225 -22.86 -16.48 17.01
CA LEU A 225 -24.14 -15.81 17.18
C LEU A 225 -24.59 -15.07 15.90
N ALA A 226 -23.64 -14.65 15.06
CA ALA A 226 -23.92 -13.98 13.78
C ALA A 226 -24.70 -14.89 12.80
N ARG A 227 -24.64 -16.20 13.00
CA ARG A 227 -25.24 -17.22 12.12
C ARG A 227 -26.49 -17.87 12.70
N MET A 228 -26.93 -17.45 13.89
CA MET A 228 -28.12 -17.98 14.52
C MET A 228 -29.40 -17.52 13.81
N PRO A 229 -30.47 -18.31 13.82
CA PRO A 229 -31.80 -17.83 13.44
C PRO A 229 -32.16 -16.56 14.22
N GLY A 230 -32.71 -15.55 13.53
CA GLY A 230 -33.04 -14.25 14.13
C GLY A 230 -31.89 -13.24 14.16
N ALA A 231 -30.68 -13.62 13.74
CA ALA A 231 -29.61 -12.65 13.47
C ALA A 231 -29.88 -11.92 12.14
N ARG A 232 -29.85 -10.60 12.17
CA ARG A 232 -29.97 -9.72 10.99
C ARG A 232 -28.65 -9.00 10.77
N LEU A 233 -28.05 -9.23 9.61
CA LEU A 233 -26.84 -8.54 9.18
C LEU A 233 -27.20 -7.36 8.27
N THR A 234 -26.74 -6.17 8.63
CA THR A 234 -26.94 -4.94 7.85
C THR A 234 -25.62 -4.21 7.66
N THR A 235 -25.50 -3.46 6.57
CA THR A 235 -24.27 -2.73 6.22
C THR A 235 -24.61 -1.41 5.56
N VAL A 236 -23.63 -0.50 5.44
CA VAL A 236 -23.74 0.64 4.51
C VAL A 236 -22.85 0.43 3.31
N GLY A 237 -23.51 0.42 2.14
CA GLY A 237 -22.87 0.41 0.83
C GLY A 237 -22.19 -0.92 0.53
N THR A 238 -22.69 -1.63 -0.46
CA THR A 238 -22.04 -2.84 -0.98
C THR A 238 -21.46 -2.52 -2.36
N PHE A 239 -20.19 -2.88 -2.58
CA PHE A 239 -19.52 -2.69 -3.87
C PHE A 239 -19.92 -3.80 -4.84
N TYR A 240 -21.03 -3.58 -5.56
CA TYR A 240 -21.65 -4.57 -6.45
C TYR A 240 -20.91 -4.83 -7.78
N GLN A 241 -19.80 -4.14 -8.05
CA GLN A 241 -18.93 -4.47 -9.21
C GLN A 241 -18.13 -5.75 -8.99
N LEU A 242 -18.12 -6.28 -7.75
CA LEU A 242 -17.56 -7.58 -7.40
C LEU A 242 -18.70 -8.51 -6.95
N PRO A 243 -18.49 -9.84 -6.95
CA PRO A 243 -19.43 -10.79 -6.34
C PRO A 243 -19.44 -10.64 -4.80
N SER A 244 -20.07 -9.58 -4.33
CA SER A 244 -20.13 -9.12 -2.94
C SER A 244 -21.58 -9.04 -2.49
N ARG A 245 -21.87 -9.56 -1.28
CA ARG A 245 -23.18 -9.51 -0.63
C ARG A 245 -23.00 -9.32 0.86
N GLU A 246 -23.95 -8.69 1.51
CA GLU A 246 -23.95 -8.46 2.96
C GLU A 246 -23.80 -9.79 3.70
N ALA A 247 -24.62 -10.79 3.33
CA ALA A 247 -24.59 -12.12 3.91
C ALA A 247 -23.21 -12.82 3.85
N PHE A 248 -22.35 -12.47 2.89
CA PHE A 248 -21.02 -13.06 2.77
C PHE A 248 -20.07 -12.63 3.88
N ALA A 249 -20.39 -11.59 4.65
CA ALA A 249 -19.56 -11.24 5.80
C ALA A 249 -19.75 -12.20 6.98
N ALA A 250 -20.72 -13.12 6.96
CA ALA A 250 -20.98 -14.03 8.08
C ALA A 250 -21.56 -15.38 7.60
N ASP A 251 -21.23 -15.84 6.39
CA ASP A 251 -21.76 -17.09 5.85
C ASP A 251 -20.96 -18.33 6.29
N GLY A 252 -19.85 -18.12 7.01
CA GLY A 252 -18.96 -19.18 7.50
C GLY A 252 -17.95 -19.66 6.46
N ARG A 253 -17.74 -18.92 5.37
CA ARG A 253 -16.79 -19.27 4.30
C ARG A 253 -15.70 -18.20 4.22
N LEU A 254 -14.48 -18.60 3.88
CA LEU A 254 -13.38 -17.65 3.69
C LEU A 254 -13.14 -17.33 2.20
N GLU A 255 -13.90 -17.98 1.32
CA GLU A 255 -13.83 -17.81 -0.13
C GLU A 255 -14.76 -16.69 -0.63
N THR A 256 -15.84 -16.43 0.10
CA THR A 256 -16.78 -15.31 -0.11
C THR A 256 -16.33 -14.10 0.72
N ARG A 257 -16.88 -12.92 0.41
CA ARG A 257 -16.65 -11.70 1.21
C ARG A 257 -17.69 -10.63 0.93
N TRP A 258 -17.99 -9.86 1.96
CA TRP A 258 -18.61 -8.55 1.78
C TRP A 258 -17.53 -7.49 1.51
N VAL A 259 -17.84 -6.58 0.60
CA VAL A 259 -17.00 -5.44 0.23
C VAL A 259 -17.80 -4.17 0.38
N SER A 260 -17.31 -3.26 1.22
CA SER A 260 -17.96 -1.97 1.41
C SER A 260 -17.82 -1.09 0.17
N SER A 261 -18.71 -0.09 0.04
CA SER A 261 -18.44 1.06 -0.82
C SER A 261 -17.09 1.70 -0.48
N LYS A 262 -16.40 2.21 -1.50
CA LYS A 262 -15.11 2.89 -1.34
C LYS A 262 -15.26 4.23 -0.63
N HIS A 263 -16.38 4.93 -0.85
CA HIS A 263 -16.67 6.24 -0.26
C HIS A 263 -17.78 6.16 0.77
N GLY A 264 -17.81 7.15 1.67
CA GLY A 264 -18.80 7.23 2.73
C GLY A 264 -18.55 6.27 3.89
N PRO A 265 -19.51 6.20 4.84
CA PRO A 265 -19.41 5.35 6.03
C PRO A 265 -19.18 3.89 5.67
N LYS A 266 -18.33 3.19 6.43
CA LYS A 266 -18.10 1.75 6.30
C LYS A 266 -18.46 1.10 7.61
N TRP A 267 -19.61 0.46 7.66
CA TRP A 267 -19.98 -0.31 8.83
C TRP A 267 -20.77 -1.55 8.46
N LEU A 268 -20.69 -2.52 9.36
CA LEU A 268 -21.35 -3.80 9.32
C LEU A 268 -21.90 -4.08 10.72
N GLU A 269 -23.21 -4.33 10.82
CA GLU A 269 -23.94 -4.49 12.08
C GLU A 269 -24.70 -5.82 12.08
N ILE A 270 -24.58 -6.55 13.18
CA ILE A 270 -25.45 -7.69 13.47
C ILE A 270 -26.42 -7.25 14.56
N GLU A 271 -27.70 -7.48 14.33
CA GLU A 271 -28.79 -7.27 15.28
C GLU A 271 -29.51 -8.60 15.57
N TRP A 272 -29.95 -8.81 16.80
CA TRP A 272 -30.78 -9.94 17.19
C TRP A 272 -32.14 -9.49 17.75
N ASP A 273 -33.13 -10.36 17.60
CA ASP A 273 -34.46 -10.18 18.19
C ASP A 273 -34.49 -10.36 19.71
N GLU A 274 -33.48 -11.02 20.28
CA GLU A 274 -33.27 -11.12 21.72
C GLU A 274 -31.82 -10.82 22.06
N ALA A 275 -31.59 -10.30 23.26
CA ALA A 275 -30.23 -9.97 23.69
C ALA A 275 -29.38 -11.24 23.77
N GLN A 276 -28.18 -11.19 23.18
CA GLN A 276 -27.20 -12.26 23.19
C GLN A 276 -26.08 -11.94 24.18
N ILE A 277 -25.50 -12.97 24.79
CA ILE A 277 -24.28 -12.84 25.57
C ILE A 277 -23.11 -13.05 24.62
N VAL A 278 -22.29 -12.02 24.42
CA VAL A 278 -21.12 -12.02 23.53
C VAL A 278 -19.87 -12.16 24.39
N GLY A 279 -19.01 -13.12 24.06
CA GLY A 279 -17.73 -13.34 24.72
C GLY A 279 -16.51 -13.00 23.87
N ALA A 280 -16.62 -13.03 22.54
CA ALA A 280 -15.55 -12.60 21.63
C ALA A 280 -16.08 -12.14 20.28
N VAL A 281 -15.24 -11.39 19.54
CA VAL A 281 -15.47 -10.98 18.16
C VAL A 281 -14.25 -11.32 17.31
N GLN A 282 -14.44 -11.83 16.10
CA GLN A 282 -13.36 -12.11 15.15
C GLN A 282 -13.64 -11.51 13.79
N ILE A 283 -12.59 -11.05 13.12
CA ILE A 283 -12.66 -10.43 11.79
C ILE A 283 -11.58 -11.02 10.89
N MET A 284 -11.97 -11.46 9.69
CA MET A 284 -11.08 -11.92 8.63
C MET A 284 -11.21 -10.96 7.44
N ASN A 285 -10.09 -10.45 6.95
CA ASN A 285 -10.10 -9.37 5.96
C ASN A 285 -9.01 -9.48 4.88
N GLY A 286 -9.18 -8.70 3.80
CA GLY A 286 -8.23 -8.59 2.69
C GLY A 286 -8.47 -9.56 1.55
N TRP A 287 -7.56 -9.55 0.57
CA TRP A 287 -7.63 -10.39 -0.63
C TRP A 287 -6.46 -11.36 -0.71
N PRO A 288 -6.71 -12.63 -1.07
CA PRO A 288 -5.63 -13.56 -1.33
C PRO A 288 -4.80 -13.11 -2.54
N ALA A 289 -3.47 -13.17 -2.41
CA ALA A 289 -2.52 -12.84 -3.48
C ALA A 289 -1.94 -14.09 -4.19
N GLY A 290 -2.49 -15.29 -3.94
CA GLY A 290 -2.13 -16.53 -4.63
C GLY A 290 -0.92 -17.30 -4.07
N ASN A 291 -0.07 -16.67 -3.27
CA ASN A 291 1.13 -17.26 -2.65
C ASN A 291 0.98 -17.42 -1.11
N GLY A 292 -0.25 -17.48 -0.60
CA GLY A 292 -0.54 -17.49 0.83
C GLY A 292 -0.44 -16.12 1.53
N THR A 293 -0.06 -15.07 0.81
CA THR A 293 -0.11 -13.68 1.32
C THR A 293 -1.43 -13.00 0.97
N TYR A 294 -1.65 -11.85 1.60
CA TYR A 294 -2.87 -11.06 1.48
C TYR A 294 -2.55 -9.60 1.16
N ARG A 295 -3.45 -8.94 0.41
CA ARG A 295 -3.36 -7.53 0.03
C ARG A 295 -4.64 -6.77 0.36
N ASN A 296 -4.55 -5.44 0.34
CA ASN A 296 -5.64 -4.52 0.69
C ASN A 296 -6.24 -4.86 2.08
N LEU A 297 -5.36 -5.10 3.05
CA LEU A 297 -5.77 -5.30 4.43
C LEU A 297 -6.28 -3.97 5.00
N MET A 298 -7.29 -4.03 5.86
CA MET A 298 -7.87 -2.84 6.50
C MET A 298 -6.81 -2.12 7.34
N THR A 299 -6.81 -0.79 7.26
CA THR A 299 -5.91 0.02 8.10
C THR A 299 -6.48 0.32 9.48
N ASP A 300 -7.77 0.11 9.71
CA ASP A 300 -8.41 0.34 11.01
C ASP A 300 -9.73 -0.41 11.16
N TYR A 301 -10.22 -0.47 12.40
CA TYR A 301 -11.65 -0.59 12.70
C TYR A 301 -11.95 -0.10 14.11
N THR A 302 -13.23 0.16 14.39
CA THR A 302 -13.78 0.21 15.75
C THR A 302 -14.87 -0.84 15.89
N LEU A 303 -14.79 -1.65 16.94
CA LEU A 303 -15.84 -2.58 17.35
C LEU A 303 -16.67 -1.97 18.47
N GLU A 304 -17.99 -2.08 18.35
CA GLU A 304 -18.95 -1.46 19.24
C GLU A 304 -20.11 -2.43 19.54
N TYR A 305 -20.73 -2.26 20.70
CA TYR A 305 -21.96 -2.95 21.08
C TYR A 305 -23.02 -1.93 21.49
N TRP A 306 -24.29 -2.32 21.37
CA TRP A 306 -25.41 -1.50 21.80
C TRP A 306 -25.71 -1.70 23.27
N ASP A 307 -25.61 -0.62 24.04
CA ASP A 307 -25.81 -0.58 25.47
C ASP A 307 -26.88 0.49 25.78
N GLU A 308 -28.07 0.05 26.17
CA GLU A 308 -29.15 0.93 26.67
C GLU A 308 -29.41 2.21 25.84
N GLY A 309 -29.46 2.09 24.51
CA GLY A 309 -29.79 3.22 23.63
C GLY A 309 -28.59 3.96 23.04
N LYS A 310 -27.35 3.53 23.32
CA LYS A 310 -26.12 4.11 22.78
C LYS A 310 -25.13 3.04 22.34
N TRP A 311 -24.21 3.42 21.46
CA TRP A 311 -23.06 2.59 21.10
C TRP A 311 -21.94 2.73 22.13
N ALA A 312 -21.53 1.62 22.71
CA ALA A 312 -20.35 1.51 23.57
C ALA A 312 -19.22 0.79 22.84
N LYS A 313 -17.99 1.27 23.01
CA LYS A 313 -16.80 0.71 22.31
C LYS A 313 -16.34 -0.58 22.99
N LEU A 314 -16.15 -1.64 22.20
CA LEU A 314 -15.51 -2.89 22.60
C LEU A 314 -14.00 -2.83 22.40
N ASP A 315 -13.58 -2.47 21.19
CA ASP A 315 -12.17 -2.48 20.80
C ASP A 315 -11.91 -1.54 19.61
N ARG A 316 -10.64 -1.24 19.36
CA ARG A 316 -10.20 -0.48 18.20
C ARG A 316 -8.89 -1.04 17.68
N PHE A 317 -8.80 -1.13 16.36
CA PHE A 317 -7.57 -1.44 15.65
C PHE A 317 -7.07 -0.24 14.85
N ASP A 318 -5.75 -0.10 14.81
CA ASP A 318 -5.03 0.86 13.98
C ASP A 318 -3.79 0.15 13.43
N ALA A 319 -3.67 0.04 12.10
CA ALA A 319 -2.58 -0.66 11.44
C ALA A 319 -1.22 0.01 11.69
N ALA A 320 -1.17 1.30 12.05
CA ALA A 320 0.06 1.95 12.48
C ALA A 320 0.67 1.29 13.73
N THR A 321 -0.13 0.56 14.53
CA THR A 321 0.37 -0.24 15.66
C THR A 321 1.06 -1.54 15.22
N ILE A 322 0.85 -1.98 13.99
CA ILE A 322 1.51 -3.15 13.38
C ILE A 322 2.76 -2.70 12.61
N ALA A 323 2.60 -1.67 11.78
CA ALA A 323 3.69 -1.02 11.07
C ALA A 323 3.28 0.40 10.68
N ASP A 324 4.18 1.35 10.90
CA ASP A 324 4.01 2.75 10.49
C ASP A 324 5.25 3.18 9.70
N HIS A 325 5.12 3.16 8.36
CA HIS A 325 6.18 3.54 7.43
C HIS A 325 6.43 5.06 7.44
N ALA A 326 5.65 5.87 8.16
CA ALA A 326 5.96 7.28 8.43
C ALA A 326 6.75 7.49 9.73
N ALA A 327 6.64 6.56 10.68
CA ALA A 327 7.45 6.57 11.91
C ALA A 327 8.84 5.97 11.67
N GLU A 328 8.90 4.86 10.92
CA GLU A 328 10.10 4.03 10.75
C GLU A 328 10.72 4.17 9.35
N TYR A 329 12.04 4.05 9.27
CA TYR A 329 12.76 4.01 8.00
C TYR A 329 12.81 2.60 7.45
N HIS A 330 12.35 2.42 6.21
CA HIS A 330 12.44 1.17 5.47
C HIS A 330 13.35 1.32 4.25
N THR A 331 13.98 0.23 3.84
CA THR A 331 14.73 0.15 2.58
C THR A 331 13.88 -0.54 1.52
N TYR A 332 13.51 0.22 0.49
CA TYR A 332 12.84 -0.27 -0.70
C TYR A 332 13.89 -0.61 -1.74
N GLY A 333 14.04 -1.90 -2.01
CA GLY A 333 15.04 -2.46 -2.90
C GLY A 333 14.43 -3.00 -4.19
N PHE A 334 15.15 -2.90 -5.28
CA PHE A 334 14.70 -3.37 -6.58
C PHE A 334 15.87 -3.90 -7.40
N GLU A 335 15.78 -5.16 -7.81
CA GLU A 335 16.71 -5.75 -8.77
C GLU A 335 16.08 -5.74 -10.16
N TRP A 336 16.77 -5.10 -11.09
CA TRP A 336 16.39 -5.03 -12.49
C TRP A 336 17.44 -5.73 -13.35
N SER A 337 16.99 -6.71 -14.11
CA SER A 337 17.77 -7.39 -15.13
C SER A 337 17.06 -7.36 -16.48
N GLU A 338 17.74 -7.88 -17.51
CA GLU A 338 17.14 -8.07 -18.83
C GLU A 338 15.92 -9.03 -18.78
N ASP A 339 15.93 -10.02 -17.89
CA ASP A 339 14.92 -11.08 -17.87
C ASP A 339 13.82 -10.90 -16.80
N TYR A 340 14.11 -10.14 -15.73
CA TYR A 340 13.21 -10.06 -14.57
C TYR A 340 13.38 -8.77 -13.75
N PHE A 341 12.36 -8.57 -12.92
CA PHE A 341 12.28 -7.62 -11.83
C PHE A 341 12.11 -8.36 -10.50
N LYS A 342 12.74 -7.87 -9.43
CA LYS A 342 12.52 -8.35 -8.06
C LYS A 342 12.43 -7.18 -7.09
N TRP A 343 11.43 -7.22 -6.21
CA TRP A 343 11.20 -6.20 -5.20
C TRP A 343 11.51 -6.72 -3.80
N TYR A 344 12.14 -5.84 -3.02
CA TYR A 344 12.61 -6.14 -1.68
C TYR A 344 12.13 -5.07 -0.70
N LEU A 345 11.64 -5.51 0.46
CA LEU A 345 11.45 -4.65 1.63
C LEU A 345 12.43 -5.07 2.70
N ASP A 346 13.29 -4.15 3.15
CA ASP A 346 14.32 -4.39 4.16
C ASP A 346 15.20 -5.63 3.85
N GLY A 347 15.49 -5.82 2.56
CA GLY A 347 16.30 -6.92 2.04
C GLY A 347 15.56 -8.26 1.86
N LYS A 348 14.29 -8.35 2.23
CA LYS A 348 13.44 -9.53 2.02
C LYS A 348 12.71 -9.43 0.68
N LEU A 349 12.91 -10.43 -0.17
CA LEU A 349 12.18 -10.57 -1.44
C LEU A 349 10.70 -10.79 -1.15
N TYR A 350 9.81 -10.06 -1.83
CA TYR A 350 8.35 -10.26 -1.70
C TYR A 350 7.62 -10.36 -3.04
N HIS A 351 8.25 -9.94 -4.13
CA HIS A 351 7.64 -9.99 -5.46
C HIS A 351 8.70 -10.14 -6.55
N THR A 352 8.36 -10.92 -7.58
CA THR A 352 9.17 -11.18 -8.77
C THR A 352 8.25 -11.11 -9.99
N GLU A 353 8.73 -10.52 -11.08
CA GLU A 353 8.04 -10.45 -12.37
C GLU A 353 9.04 -10.63 -13.52
N ARG A 354 8.60 -11.12 -14.68
CA ARG A 354 9.42 -11.17 -15.90
C ARG A 354 9.55 -9.77 -16.50
N ASN A 355 10.72 -9.41 -17.02
CA ASN A 355 10.92 -8.14 -17.72
C ASN A 355 10.64 -8.31 -19.23
N ASP A 356 9.50 -7.81 -19.69
CA ASP A 356 9.11 -7.86 -21.11
C ASP A 356 9.16 -6.48 -21.80
N VAL A 357 9.52 -5.41 -21.07
CA VAL A 357 9.27 -4.03 -21.53
C VAL A 357 10.39 -3.04 -21.24
N CYS A 358 11.13 -3.18 -20.14
CA CYS A 358 12.07 -2.16 -19.67
C CYS A 358 13.51 -2.52 -20.06
N PHE A 359 13.96 -2.01 -21.20
CA PHE A 359 15.30 -2.29 -21.76
C PHE A 359 16.16 -1.03 -21.99
N SER A 360 15.63 0.14 -21.64
CA SER A 360 16.28 1.44 -21.84
C SER A 360 16.68 2.06 -20.51
N ALA A 361 17.84 2.72 -20.43
CA ALA A 361 18.30 3.34 -19.20
C ALA A 361 17.37 4.49 -18.74
N MET A 362 17.06 4.56 -17.44
CA MET A 362 16.09 5.48 -16.87
C MET A 362 16.69 6.36 -15.77
N ASN A 363 16.06 7.49 -15.49
CA ASN A 363 16.39 8.31 -14.34
C ASN A 363 15.79 7.67 -13.08
N ILE A 364 16.43 7.88 -11.94
CA ILE A 364 15.81 7.60 -10.63
C ILE A 364 14.99 8.82 -10.25
N LEU A 365 13.77 8.58 -9.72
CA LEU A 365 12.87 9.61 -9.26
C LEU A 365 12.46 9.38 -7.81
N LEU A 366 12.42 10.48 -7.07
CA LEU A 366 11.80 10.57 -5.75
C LEU A 366 10.68 11.60 -5.85
N SER A 367 9.47 11.24 -5.45
CA SER A 367 8.33 12.14 -5.58
C SER A 367 7.38 12.02 -4.42
N MET A 368 7.00 13.19 -3.89
CA MET A 368 5.94 13.30 -2.90
C MET A 368 4.72 13.93 -3.56
N ALA A 369 3.69 13.15 -3.84
CA ALA A 369 2.43 13.63 -4.39
C ALA A 369 1.35 13.75 -3.32
N ILE A 370 0.44 14.70 -3.52
CA ILE A 370 -0.89 14.66 -2.91
C ILE A 370 -1.83 14.19 -4.02
N LEU A 371 -2.38 13.00 -3.84
CA LEU A 371 -3.29 12.40 -4.80
C LEU A 371 -4.73 12.58 -4.32
N ASN A 372 -5.65 12.52 -5.28
CA ASN A 372 -7.06 12.58 -4.96
C ASN A 372 -7.49 11.36 -4.13
N GLN A 373 -8.69 11.47 -3.55
CA GLN A 373 -9.27 10.43 -2.70
C GLN A 373 -9.44 9.07 -3.40
N GLU A 374 -9.46 9.05 -4.74
CA GLU A 374 -9.60 7.81 -5.48
C GLU A 374 -8.33 6.97 -5.45
N ILE A 375 -7.18 7.54 -5.11
CA ILE A 375 -5.90 6.81 -5.18
C ILE A 375 -5.31 6.60 -3.78
N ALA A 376 -5.15 7.67 -2.99
CA ALA A 376 -4.37 7.61 -1.74
C ALA A 376 -5.20 7.91 -0.47
N GLY A 377 -6.52 8.00 -0.60
CA GLY A 377 -7.41 8.37 0.51
C GLY A 377 -7.61 9.88 0.68
N PRO A 378 -8.35 10.31 1.72
CA PRO A 378 -8.84 11.67 1.82
C PRO A 378 -7.71 12.70 1.96
N VAL A 379 -7.84 13.79 1.21
CA VAL A 379 -6.96 14.96 1.33
C VAL A 379 -7.46 15.83 2.49
N THR A 380 -6.65 15.96 3.54
CA THR A 380 -7.01 16.70 4.75
C THR A 380 -5.85 17.57 5.24
N ASP A 381 -6.14 18.50 6.16
CA ASP A 381 -5.16 19.40 6.76
C ASP A 381 -4.03 18.70 7.51
N LYS A 382 -4.21 17.42 7.86
CA LYS A 382 -3.16 16.57 8.44
C LYS A 382 -1.95 16.38 7.52
N ILE A 383 -2.09 16.64 6.21
CA ILE A 383 -0.99 16.58 5.26
C ILE A 383 -0.03 17.75 5.44
N ASP A 384 -0.50 18.91 5.91
CA ASP A 384 0.35 20.09 6.04
C ASP A 384 1.46 19.85 7.06
N GLY A 385 2.67 20.31 6.76
CA GLY A 385 3.84 20.07 7.61
C GLY A 385 4.50 18.69 7.44
N THR A 386 3.81 17.69 6.87
CA THR A 386 4.39 16.35 6.65
C THR A 386 5.46 16.35 5.55
N SER A 387 6.26 15.28 5.48
CA SER A 387 7.26 15.10 4.43
C SER A 387 7.66 13.64 4.26
N MET A 388 7.85 13.18 3.02
CA MET A 388 8.65 11.98 2.76
C MET A 388 10.11 12.29 3.10
N LYS A 389 10.75 11.46 3.93
CA LYS A 389 12.13 11.68 4.39
C LYS A 389 13.05 10.57 3.91
N VAL A 390 14.01 10.92 3.05
CA VAL A 390 14.91 10.01 2.38
C VAL A 390 16.31 10.12 2.98
N ASP A 391 16.80 9.01 3.51
CA ASP A 391 18.13 8.85 4.10
C ASP A 391 19.19 8.66 3.01
N TYR A 392 18.96 7.72 2.09
CA TYR A 392 19.85 7.55 0.93
C TYR A 392 19.13 7.02 -0.29
N VAL A 393 19.76 7.20 -1.45
CA VAL A 393 19.48 6.47 -2.70
C VAL A 393 20.80 5.88 -3.21
N ARG A 394 20.80 4.59 -3.52
CA ARG A 394 21.97 3.86 -4.00
C ARG A 394 21.62 3.03 -5.23
N TYR A 395 22.56 3.01 -6.17
CA TYR A 395 22.53 2.16 -7.36
C TYR A 395 23.80 1.33 -7.42
N TYR A 396 23.61 0.04 -7.64
CA TYR A 396 24.66 -0.96 -7.67
C TYR A 396 24.66 -1.66 -9.04
N ARG A 397 25.86 -1.96 -9.53
CA ARG A 397 26.04 -2.85 -10.66
C ARG A 397 26.43 -4.23 -10.16
N ARG A 398 25.98 -5.25 -10.87
CA ARG A 398 26.42 -6.62 -10.59
C ARG A 398 27.94 -6.69 -10.83
N LYS A 399 28.67 -7.34 -9.92
CA LYS A 399 30.08 -7.63 -10.11
C LYS A 399 30.19 -8.56 -11.32
N SER A 400 31.12 -8.29 -12.22
CA SER A 400 31.46 -9.24 -13.26
C SER A 400 31.81 -10.58 -12.61
N PRO A 401 31.34 -11.73 -13.14
CA PRO A 401 31.81 -13.02 -12.67
C PRO A 401 33.34 -13.01 -12.66
N ALA A 402 33.96 -13.48 -11.58
CA ALA A 402 35.42 -13.60 -11.54
C ALA A 402 35.84 -14.53 -12.69
N GLY A 403 36.46 -13.93 -13.72
CA GLY A 403 37.06 -14.55 -14.91
C GLY A 403 36.58 -15.94 -15.32
N ARG A 404 35.74 -16.02 -16.36
CA ARG A 404 35.99 -17.05 -17.38
C ARG A 404 37.07 -16.49 -18.31
N LYS A 405 38.33 -16.82 -18.01
CA LYS A 405 39.42 -16.71 -18.98
C LYS A 405 39.24 -17.76 -20.06
#